data_AF-A0A3Q7HPT0-F1
#
_entry.id   AF-A0A3Q7HPT0-F1
#
_cell.length_a   1.000
_cell.length_b   1.000
_cell.length_c   1.000
_cell.angle_alpha   90.00
_cell.angle_beta   90.00
_cell.angle_gamma   90.00
#
_symmetry.space_group_name_H-M   'P 1'
#
loop_
_entity.id
_entity.type
_entity.pdbx_description
1 polymer ?
#
loop_
_entity_poly.entity_id
_entity_poly.type
_entity_poly.pdbx_seq_one_letter_code
_entity_poly.pdbx_strand_id
1 'polypeptide(L)'
;MWLSVSTRLYKEMMSLENRTKLAIYIHVNQPFMKNKKIQVKMSIILDNDFYLNRGDPKGTDWVPPECDVSIRPGWFLHKSQEPKSLSELLEIYYNSIGRNCVLLLYVPPNTQGLISNSDVQRLKEFTSAIDTIFSTNLAKECSIEASSQRGGKNGGFGPENVLDDDNLWTYWDPKDDDKEHN
;
A
#
# COMPACT_ATOMS: atom_id res chain seq x y z
N MET A 1 17.93 -11.05 -7.47
CA MET A 1 17.75 -12.49 -7.17
C MET A 1 16.37 -12.62 -6.54
N TRP A 2 15.38 -13.11 -7.30
CA TRP A 2 13.99 -13.21 -6.83
C TRP A 2 13.80 -14.50 -6.02
N LEU A 3 13.27 -14.38 -4.80
CA LEU A 3 12.80 -15.51 -4.01
C LEU A 3 11.35 -15.78 -4.40
N SER A 4 11.11 -16.82 -5.20
CA SER A 4 9.76 -17.37 -5.39
C SER A 4 9.50 -18.42 -4.31
N VAL A 5 8.68 -18.08 -3.32
CA VAL A 5 8.16 -19.04 -2.34
C VAL A 5 6.74 -19.40 -2.76
N SER A 6 6.52 -20.64 -3.17
CA SER A 6 5.18 -21.17 -3.40
C SER A 6 4.68 -21.82 -2.12
N THR A 7 3.71 -21.20 -1.45
CA THR A 7 2.99 -21.79 -0.32
C THR A 7 1.74 -22.49 -0.83
N ARG A 8 1.66 -23.81 -0.65
CA ARG A 8 0.44 -24.58 -0.91
C ARG A 8 -0.16 -24.99 0.43
N LEU A 9 -1.29 -24.38 0.80
CA LEU A 9 -2.04 -24.73 2.00
C LEU A 9 -2.80 -26.02 1.74
N TYR A 10 -2.38 -27.12 2.37
CA TYR A 10 -3.19 -28.33 2.47
C TYR A 10 -3.88 -28.35 3.82
N LYS A 11 -5.21 -28.37 3.82
CA LYS A 11 -6.02 -28.53 5.03
C LYS A 11 -6.34 -30.02 5.18
N GLU A 12 -5.44 -30.79 5.77
CA GLU A 12 -5.77 -32.14 6.23
C GLU A 12 -6.38 -32.05 7.64
N MET A 13 -7.68 -32.30 7.75
CA MET A 13 -8.37 -32.46 9.03
C MET A 13 -8.08 -33.87 9.56
N MET A 14 -7.08 -34.01 10.42
CA MET A 14 -6.95 -35.19 11.29
C MET A 14 -7.48 -34.83 12.69
N SER A 15 -8.66 -35.37 12.99
CA SER A 15 -9.31 -35.28 14.30
C SER A 15 -8.65 -36.22 15.29
N LEU A 16 -7.74 -35.70 16.11
CA LEU A 16 -7.49 -36.20 17.46
C LEU A 16 -7.19 -34.99 18.35
N GLU A 17 -8.09 -34.71 19.29
CA GLU A 17 -7.96 -33.78 20.41
C GLU A 17 -7.64 -32.30 20.07
N ASN A 18 -8.69 -31.55 19.70
CA ASN A 18 -8.87 -30.09 19.91
C ASN A 18 -7.67 -29.14 19.68
N ARG A 19 -6.70 -29.52 18.85
CA ARG A 19 -5.60 -28.68 18.39
C ARG A 19 -5.46 -28.83 16.90
N THR A 20 -5.97 -27.85 16.14
CA THR A 20 -5.69 -27.73 14.71
C THR A 20 -4.18 -27.51 14.54
N LYS A 21 -3.43 -28.57 14.25
CA LYS A 21 -2.03 -28.46 13.82
C LYS A 21 -2.02 -28.25 12.31
N LEU A 22 -1.80 -27.00 11.87
CA LEU A 22 -1.47 -26.70 10.48
C LEU A 22 0.00 -27.05 10.24
N ALA A 23 0.26 -28.01 9.36
CA ALA A 23 1.60 -28.29 8.85
C ALA A 23 1.77 -27.58 7.50
N ILE A 24 2.70 -26.63 7.42
CA ILE A 24 3.05 -25.94 6.16
C ILE A 24 4.30 -26.63 5.60
N TYR A 25 4.19 -27.19 4.40
CA TYR A 25 5.33 -27.72 3.65
C TYR A 25 5.91 -26.63 2.75
N ILE A 26 7.15 -26.22 3.04
CA ILE A 26 7.89 -25.25 2.23
C ILE A 26 8.82 -26.02 1.30
N HIS A 27 8.61 -25.92 -0.01
CA HIS A 27 9.48 -26.52 -1.01
C HIS A 27 10.52 -25.50 -1.47
N VAL A 28 11.79 -25.68 -1.08
CA VAL A 28 12.89 -24.79 -1.48
C VAL A 28 13.64 -25.40 -2.65
N ASN A 29 13.43 -24.88 -3.85
CA ASN A 29 14.02 -25.42 -5.09
C ASN A 29 15.29 -24.64 -5.49
N GLN A 30 16.30 -24.63 -4.63
CA GLN A 30 17.61 -24.00 -4.90
C GLN A 30 18.77 -24.91 -4.45
N PRO A 31 19.69 -25.31 -5.35
CA PRO A 31 20.75 -26.26 -5.02
C PRO A 31 21.69 -25.79 -3.89
N PHE A 32 21.88 -24.48 -3.74
CA PHE A 32 22.74 -23.87 -2.71
C PHE A 32 22.16 -23.91 -1.28
N MET A 33 20.86 -24.19 -1.14
CA MET A 33 20.14 -24.14 0.15
C MET A 33 19.91 -25.52 0.77
N LYS A 34 20.41 -26.60 0.14
CA LYS A 34 20.10 -28.00 0.50
C LYS A 34 20.48 -28.43 1.94
N ASN A 35 21.26 -27.64 2.69
CA ASN A 35 21.69 -27.96 4.06
C ASN A 35 21.59 -26.78 5.06
N LYS A 36 20.84 -25.71 4.73
CA LYS A 36 20.66 -24.58 5.67
C LYS A 36 19.35 -24.74 6.44
N LYS A 37 19.42 -24.76 7.78
CA LYS A 37 18.24 -24.62 8.65
C LYS A 37 17.70 -23.21 8.51
N ILE A 38 16.51 -23.07 7.93
CA ILE A 38 15.75 -21.82 7.91
C ILE A 38 14.75 -21.89 9.06
N GLN A 39 14.92 -21.02 10.06
CA GLN A 39 13.95 -20.84 11.14
C GLN A 39 12.93 -19.80 10.67
N VAL A 40 11.72 -20.24 10.30
CA VAL A 40 10.60 -19.33 10.04
C VAL A 40 9.75 -19.29 11.31
N LYS A 41 9.74 -18.16 12.01
CA LYS A 41 8.87 -17.94 13.16
C LYS A 41 7.51 -17.48 12.64
N MET A 42 6.58 -18.42 12.50
CA MET A 42 5.20 -18.12 12.12
C MET A 42 4.38 -17.84 13.38
N SER A 43 4.07 -16.58 13.63
CA SER A 43 3.09 -16.20 14.65
C SER A 43 1.70 -16.36 14.05
N ILE A 44 0.95 -17.40 14.44
CA ILE A 44 -0.45 -17.53 14.07
C ILE A 44 -1.22 -16.52 14.94
N ILE A 45 -1.48 -15.33 14.39
CA ILE A 45 -2.49 -14.42 14.93
C ILE A 45 -3.82 -15.06 14.53
N LEU A 46 -4.56 -15.58 15.51
CA LEU A 46 -5.92 -16.07 15.29
C LEU A 46 -6.77 -14.88 14.81
N ASP A 47 -7.42 -15.05 13.67
CA ASP A 47 -8.11 -14.03 12.86
C ASP A 47 -8.94 -13.05 13.70
N ASN A 48 -8.38 -11.86 13.94
CA ASN A 48 -9.15 -10.69 14.30
C ASN A 48 -9.07 -9.72 13.12
N ASP A 49 -10.05 -9.82 12.22
CA ASP A 49 -10.17 -8.98 11.01
C ASP A 49 -10.06 -7.48 11.32
N PHE A 50 -10.39 -7.08 12.55
CA PHE A 50 -10.26 -5.71 13.02
C PHE A 50 -8.80 -5.23 13.10
N TYR A 51 -7.86 -6.12 13.44
CA TYR A 51 -6.45 -5.79 13.61
C TYR A 51 -5.71 -5.79 12.25
N LEU A 52 -6.03 -6.73 11.35
CA LEU A 52 -5.29 -6.92 10.09
C LEU A 52 -5.37 -5.73 9.12
N ASN A 53 -6.40 -4.89 9.21
CA ASN A 53 -6.67 -3.83 8.22
C ASN A 53 -6.37 -2.39 8.71
N ARG A 54 -5.69 -2.23 9.85
CA ARG A 54 -5.46 -0.89 10.46
C ARG A 54 -4.01 -0.58 10.80
N GLY A 55 -3.11 -1.56 10.70
CA GLY A 55 -1.75 -1.45 11.19
C GLY A 55 -1.67 -1.44 12.72
N ASP A 56 -0.45 -1.28 13.24
CA ASP A 56 -0.18 -1.21 14.68
C ASP A 56 0.60 0.06 15.00
N PRO A 57 0.03 1.03 15.75
CA PRO A 57 0.75 2.22 16.21
C PRO A 57 1.96 1.91 17.09
N LYS A 58 2.03 0.72 17.68
CA LYS A 58 3.16 0.20 18.47
C LYS A 58 3.98 -0.83 17.70
N GLY A 59 3.76 -0.95 16.38
CA GLY A 59 4.53 -1.83 15.52
C GLY A 59 6.02 -1.53 15.62
N THR A 60 6.83 -2.58 15.71
CA THR A 60 8.30 -2.47 15.83
C THR A 60 9.01 -2.36 14.49
N ASP A 61 8.32 -2.71 13.41
CA ASP A 61 8.85 -2.81 12.07
C ASP A 61 8.03 -1.92 11.12
N TRP A 62 8.72 -1.22 10.23
CA TRP A 62 8.06 -0.48 9.17
C TRP A 62 7.62 -1.43 8.05
N VAL A 63 6.31 -1.52 7.83
CA VAL A 63 5.72 -2.34 6.77
C VAL A 63 4.85 -1.43 5.90
N PRO A 64 5.22 -1.16 4.64
CA PRO A 64 4.41 -0.31 3.77
C PRO A 64 3.07 -0.99 3.47
N PRO A 65 1.94 -0.28 3.58
CA PRO A 65 0.65 -0.86 3.24
C PRO A 65 0.51 -0.99 1.72
N GLU A 66 0.12 -2.18 1.27
CA GLU A 66 -0.18 -2.47 -0.13
C GLU A 66 -1.68 -2.68 -0.28
N CYS A 67 -2.28 -2.05 -1.29
CA CYS A 67 -3.68 -2.21 -1.65
C CYS A 67 -3.75 -2.87 -3.03
N ASP A 68 -3.99 -4.18 -3.05
CA ASP A 68 -4.12 -4.96 -4.27
C ASP A 68 -5.58 -5.02 -4.74
N VAL A 69 -5.80 -4.71 -6.01
CA VAL A 69 -7.14 -4.78 -6.59
C VAL A 69 -7.05 -5.05 -8.08
N SER A 70 -7.98 -5.84 -8.61
CA SER A 70 -8.13 -5.99 -10.06
C SER A 70 -8.90 -4.80 -10.64
N ILE A 71 -8.56 -4.38 -11.86
CA ILE A 71 -9.37 -3.42 -12.64
C ILE A 71 -10.77 -3.99 -12.95
N ARG A 72 -10.97 -5.31 -12.86
CA ARG A 72 -12.25 -6.01 -13.04
C ARG A 72 -12.73 -6.61 -11.71
N PRO A 73 -13.95 -7.15 -11.62
CA PRO A 73 -14.41 -7.87 -10.42
C PRO A 73 -13.57 -9.11 -10.10
N GLY A 74 -13.04 -9.81 -11.11
CA GLY A 74 -12.18 -10.98 -10.95
C GLY A 74 -10.70 -10.70 -11.26
N TRP A 75 -9.83 -11.58 -10.76
CA TRP A 75 -8.39 -11.58 -11.06
C TRP A 75 -8.04 -12.20 -12.42
N PHE A 76 -8.93 -12.98 -13.02
CA PHE A 76 -8.75 -13.54 -14.35
C PHE A 76 -9.78 -12.94 -15.31
N LEU A 77 -9.47 -12.93 -16.60
CA LEU A 77 -10.39 -12.37 -17.58
C LEU A 77 -11.66 -13.23 -17.70
N HIS A 78 -12.81 -12.61 -17.50
CA HIS A 78 -14.11 -13.16 -17.85
C HIS A 78 -14.80 -12.25 -18.86
N LYS A 79 -15.30 -12.81 -19.97
CA LYS A 79 -15.93 -12.06 -21.06
C LYS A 79 -17.18 -11.27 -20.64
N SER A 80 -17.84 -11.68 -19.56
CA SER A 80 -19.03 -11.01 -19.02
C SER A 80 -18.71 -9.84 -18.08
N GLN A 81 -17.44 -9.63 -17.77
CA GLN A 81 -17.01 -8.55 -16.89
C GLN A 81 -16.56 -7.34 -17.71
N GLU A 82 -16.64 -6.17 -17.11
CA GLU A 82 -16.12 -4.91 -17.62
C GLU A 82 -15.15 -4.32 -16.59
N PRO A 83 -14.22 -3.43 -17.01
CA PRO A 83 -13.39 -2.72 -16.05
C PRO A 83 -14.24 -1.81 -15.17
N LYS A 84 -13.86 -1.70 -13.90
CA LYS A 84 -14.35 -0.73 -12.91
C LYS A 84 -14.39 0.66 -13.54
N SER A 85 -15.50 1.36 -13.35
CA SER A 85 -15.72 2.73 -13.82
C SER A 85 -14.62 3.68 -13.36
N LEU A 86 -14.48 4.82 -14.05
CA LEU A 86 -13.51 5.85 -13.66
C LEU A 86 -13.74 6.33 -12.21
N SER A 87 -14.99 6.48 -11.79
CA SER A 87 -15.34 6.87 -10.42
C SER A 87 -14.88 5.83 -9.39
N GLU A 88 -15.06 4.53 -9.66
CA GLU A 88 -14.59 3.47 -8.76
C GLU A 88 -13.06 3.45 -8.68
N LEU A 89 -12.35 3.68 -9.79
CA LEU A 89 -10.88 3.74 -9.79
C LEU A 89 -10.36 4.97 -9.03
N LEU A 90 -11.02 6.12 -9.14
CA LEU A 90 -10.69 7.30 -8.34
C LEU A 90 -10.99 7.09 -6.86
N GLU A 91 -12.09 6.42 -6.51
CA GLU A 91 -12.39 6.04 -5.13
C GLU A 91 -11.31 5.11 -4.57
N ILE A 92 -10.85 4.12 -5.34
CA ILE A 92 -9.72 3.28 -4.99
C ILE A 92 -8.45 4.11 -4.79
N TYR A 93 -8.15 5.05 -5.71
CA TYR A 93 -6.98 5.93 -5.61
C TYR A 93 -6.97 6.72 -4.28
N TYR A 94 -8.08 7.38 -3.95
CA TYR A 94 -8.19 8.16 -2.71
C TYR A 94 -8.16 7.30 -1.44
N ASN A 95 -8.66 6.06 -1.52
CA ASN A 95 -8.65 5.13 -0.39
C ASN A 95 -7.36 4.28 -0.30
N SER A 96 -6.41 4.44 -1.23
CA SER A 96 -5.10 3.75 -1.23
C SER A 96 -3.95 4.76 -1.23
N ILE A 97 -3.54 5.27 -2.40
CA ILE A 97 -2.48 6.28 -2.55
C ILE A 97 -2.79 7.51 -1.70
N GLY A 98 -4.04 7.97 -1.69
CA GLY A 98 -4.50 9.08 -0.85
C GLY A 98 -4.39 8.82 0.67
N ARG A 99 -4.09 7.59 1.09
CA ARG A 99 -3.88 7.16 2.48
C ARG A 99 -2.49 6.59 2.72
N ASN A 100 -1.51 6.97 1.90
CA ASN A 100 -0.12 6.52 2.00
C ASN A 100 0.07 5.00 1.77
N CYS A 101 -0.79 4.39 0.94
CA CYS A 101 -0.62 3.00 0.49
C CYS A 101 -0.04 2.93 -0.93
N VAL A 102 0.66 1.84 -1.22
CA VAL A 102 1.00 1.46 -2.59
C VAL A 102 -0.22 0.80 -3.23
N LEU A 103 -0.69 1.34 -4.36
CA LEU A 103 -1.77 0.72 -5.14
C LEU A 103 -1.18 -0.28 -6.15
N LEU A 104 -1.47 -1.57 -5.97
CA LEU A 104 -1.18 -2.61 -6.96
C LEU A 104 -2.44 -2.92 -7.77
N LEU A 105 -2.59 -2.23 -8.90
CA LEU A 105 -3.72 -2.43 -9.82
C LEU A 105 -3.42 -3.55 -10.83
N TYR A 106 -4.11 -4.68 -10.70
CA TYR A 106 -3.98 -5.81 -11.61
C TYR A 106 -4.86 -5.67 -12.84
N VAL A 107 -4.32 -6.03 -14.02
CA VAL A 107 -5.01 -5.94 -15.31
C VAL A 107 -4.88 -7.29 -16.03
N PRO A 108 -5.96 -8.09 -16.16
CA PRO A 108 -5.86 -9.43 -16.74
C PRO A 108 -5.64 -9.39 -18.25
N PRO A 109 -4.65 -10.12 -18.80
CA PRO A 109 -4.58 -10.37 -20.24
C PRO A 109 -5.68 -11.34 -20.68
N ASN A 110 -6.04 -11.26 -21.96
CA ASN A 110 -6.95 -12.20 -22.60
C ASN A 110 -6.25 -13.52 -23.00
N THR A 111 -7.00 -14.43 -23.62
CA THR A 111 -6.50 -15.73 -24.08
C THR A 111 -5.37 -15.66 -25.12
N GLN A 112 -5.16 -14.49 -25.72
CA GLN A 112 -4.12 -14.19 -26.68
C GLN A 112 -2.92 -13.49 -26.02
N GLY A 113 -2.95 -13.30 -24.69
CA GLY A 113 -1.91 -12.59 -23.94
C GLY A 113 -1.98 -11.07 -24.05
N LEU A 114 -3.09 -10.50 -24.56
CA LEU A 114 -3.26 -9.07 -24.79
C LEU A 114 -4.17 -8.43 -23.74
N ILE A 115 -3.88 -7.20 -23.33
CA ILE A 115 -4.82 -6.41 -22.53
C ILE A 115 -6.00 -5.97 -23.41
N SER A 116 -7.22 -6.04 -22.87
CA SER A 116 -8.40 -5.65 -23.64
C SER A 116 -8.41 -4.15 -23.96
N ASN A 117 -8.97 -3.77 -25.11
CA ASN A 117 -9.04 -2.35 -25.50
C ASN A 117 -9.84 -1.51 -24.49
N SER A 118 -10.87 -2.07 -23.85
CA SER A 118 -11.64 -1.36 -22.84
C SER A 118 -10.84 -1.12 -21.56
N ASP A 119 -9.99 -2.08 -21.14
CA ASP A 119 -9.09 -1.88 -20.00
C ASP A 119 -8.03 -0.83 -20.32
N VAL A 120 -7.43 -0.87 -21.52
CA VAL A 120 -6.45 0.16 -21.97
C VAL A 120 -7.09 1.54 -22.00
N GLN A 121 -8.30 1.66 -22.53
CA GLN A 121 -9.02 2.93 -22.56
C GLN A 121 -9.29 3.44 -21.14
N ARG A 122 -9.78 2.58 -20.25
CA ARG A 122 -10.06 2.94 -18.85
C ARG A 122 -8.81 3.40 -18.10
N LEU A 123 -7.66 2.74 -18.33
CA LEU A 123 -6.39 3.15 -17.75
C LEU A 123 -5.96 4.54 -18.22
N LYS A 124 -6.13 4.84 -19.52
CA LYS A 124 -5.84 6.18 -20.06
C LYS A 124 -6.76 7.26 -19.47
N GLU A 125 -8.06 6.96 -19.36
CA GLU A 125 -9.04 7.83 -18.70
C GLU A 125 -8.63 8.10 -17.26
N PHE A 126 -8.22 7.06 -16.53
CA PHE A 126 -7.79 7.16 -15.14
C PHE A 126 -6.53 8.01 -14.96
N THR A 127 -5.48 7.77 -15.76
CA THR A 127 -4.27 8.61 -15.77
C THR A 127 -4.62 10.07 -16.10
N SER A 128 -5.40 10.31 -17.15
CA SER A 128 -5.77 11.66 -17.57
C SER A 128 -6.55 12.40 -16.48
N ALA A 129 -7.41 11.69 -15.74
CA ALA A 129 -8.14 12.25 -14.62
C ALA A 129 -7.21 12.65 -13.47
N ILE A 130 -6.29 11.77 -13.06
CA ILE A 130 -5.29 12.06 -12.02
C ILE A 130 -4.44 13.28 -12.42
N ASP A 131 -3.89 13.27 -13.64
CA ASP A 131 -3.06 14.36 -14.15
C ASP A 131 -3.83 15.70 -14.13
N THR A 132 -5.11 15.68 -14.49
CA THR A 132 -5.97 16.87 -14.47
C THR A 132 -6.21 17.35 -13.04
N ILE A 133 -6.58 16.45 -12.13
CA ILE A 133 -6.92 16.76 -10.72
C ILE A 133 -5.73 17.41 -10.01
N PHE A 134 -4.51 16.92 -10.25
CA PHE A 134 -3.30 17.39 -9.57
C PHE A 134 -2.46 18.36 -10.42
N SER A 135 -2.97 18.80 -11.58
CA SER A 135 -2.26 19.71 -12.50
C SER A 135 -1.94 21.08 -11.89
N THR A 136 -2.82 21.57 -11.00
CA THR A 136 -2.74 22.92 -10.44
C THR A 136 -2.92 22.87 -8.93
N ASN A 137 -1.86 23.21 -8.19
CA ASN A 137 -1.95 23.40 -6.75
C ASN A 137 -2.50 24.80 -6.44
N LEU A 138 -3.80 24.89 -6.16
CA LEU A 138 -4.46 26.16 -5.85
C LEU A 138 -3.95 26.84 -4.57
N ALA A 139 -3.28 26.10 -3.68
CA ALA A 139 -2.73 26.68 -2.46
C ALA A 139 -1.54 27.60 -2.73
N LYS A 140 -0.81 27.44 -3.85
CA LYS A 140 0.39 28.24 -4.17
C LYS A 140 0.16 29.74 -4.20
N GLU A 141 -1.06 30.17 -4.53
CA GLU A 141 -1.45 31.59 -4.60
C GLU A 141 -2.00 32.14 -3.27
N CYS A 142 -2.06 31.32 -2.22
CA CYS A 142 -2.64 31.69 -0.94
C CYS A 142 -1.59 32.21 0.05
N SER A 143 -2.02 33.08 0.97
CA SER A 143 -1.21 33.47 2.13
C SER A 143 -1.11 32.30 3.12
N ILE A 144 0.10 32.05 3.62
CA ILE A 144 0.36 30.98 4.58
C ILE A 144 0.78 31.60 5.91
N GLU A 145 0.14 31.14 6.99
CA GLU A 145 0.49 31.51 8.36
C GLU A 145 0.52 30.25 9.24
N ALA A 146 1.39 30.25 10.26
CA ALA A 146 1.42 29.21 11.29
C ALA A 146 1.49 29.86 12.67
N SER A 147 0.88 29.21 13.66
CA SER A 147 0.87 29.67 15.05
C SER A 147 2.24 29.60 15.72
N SER A 148 3.14 28.75 15.22
CA SER A 148 4.52 28.63 15.68
C SER A 148 5.41 27.98 14.61
N GLN A 149 6.72 28.11 14.79
CA GLN A 149 7.73 27.43 13.98
C GLN A 149 8.98 27.14 14.80
N ARG A 150 9.62 25.99 14.54
CA ARG A 150 10.85 25.56 15.19
C ARG A 150 11.98 26.57 14.94
N GLY A 151 12.69 26.96 16.01
CA GLY A 151 13.77 27.94 15.93
C GLY A 151 13.34 29.39 15.66
N GLY A 152 12.04 29.70 15.72
CA GLY A 152 11.52 31.04 15.44
C GLY A 152 11.71 31.46 13.98
N LYS A 153 11.55 32.76 13.69
CA LYS A 153 11.54 33.32 12.31
C LYS A 153 12.76 32.93 11.47
N ASN A 154 13.91 32.70 12.10
CA ASN A 154 15.18 32.38 11.43
C ASN A 154 15.57 30.90 11.57
N GLY A 155 14.65 30.04 12.02
CA GLY A 155 14.92 28.62 12.26
C GLY A 155 14.95 27.74 11.00
N GLY A 156 14.44 28.23 9.87
CA GLY A 156 14.39 27.48 8.60
C GLY A 156 13.23 26.48 8.47
N PHE A 157 12.29 26.45 9.42
CA PHE A 157 11.13 25.55 9.45
C PHE A 157 9.80 26.32 9.40
N GLY A 158 9.79 27.44 8.66
CA GLY A 158 8.63 28.31 8.51
C GLY A 158 7.53 27.67 7.64
N PRO A 159 6.30 28.21 7.70
CA PRO A 159 5.17 27.67 6.95
C PRO A 159 5.30 27.80 5.43
N GLU A 160 6.16 28.70 4.95
CA GLU A 160 6.50 28.84 3.53
C GLU A 160 7.03 27.55 2.90
N ASN A 161 7.67 26.68 3.69
CA ASN A 161 8.24 25.41 3.23
C ASN A 161 7.17 24.40 2.78
N VAL A 162 5.89 24.56 3.15
CA VAL A 162 4.81 23.62 2.78
C VAL A 162 4.39 23.78 1.32
N LEU A 163 4.64 24.95 0.73
CA LEU A 163 4.22 25.28 -0.64
C LEU A 163 5.40 25.61 -1.57
N ASP A 164 6.63 25.38 -1.11
CA ASP A 164 7.80 25.60 -1.94
C ASP A 164 7.92 24.53 -3.05
N ASP A 165 8.89 24.71 -3.93
CA ASP A 165 9.14 23.78 -5.04
C ASP A 165 10.07 22.61 -4.64
N ASP A 166 10.68 22.62 -3.44
CA ASP A 166 11.68 21.65 -2.96
C ASP A 166 11.14 20.70 -1.87
N ASN A 167 10.02 20.06 -2.22
CA ASN A 167 9.16 19.24 -1.34
C ASN A 167 9.83 18.03 -0.62
N LEU A 168 11.13 17.78 -0.80
CA LEU A 168 11.83 16.65 -0.19
C LEU A 168 12.73 17.05 1.00
N TRP A 169 13.21 18.30 1.03
CA TRP A 169 14.23 18.73 2.00
C TRP A 169 13.74 19.82 2.93
N THR A 170 12.68 20.52 2.54
CA THR A 170 12.05 21.58 3.32
C THR A 170 10.73 21.08 3.88
N TYR A 171 10.41 21.53 5.09
CA TYR A 171 9.15 21.22 5.76
C TYR A 171 8.87 22.26 6.84
N TRP A 172 7.60 22.39 7.21
CA TRP A 172 7.21 23.12 8.41
C TRP A 172 7.29 22.22 9.64
N ASP A 173 7.75 22.78 10.74
CA ASP A 173 7.82 22.11 12.05
C ASP A 173 7.41 23.11 13.14
N PRO A 174 6.42 22.79 14.00
CA PRO A 174 6.06 23.68 15.11
C PRO A 174 7.23 23.85 16.10
N LYS A 175 7.10 24.83 17.00
CA LYS A 175 8.01 24.90 18.15
C LYS A 175 7.82 23.65 19.04
N ASP A 176 8.87 23.24 19.74
CA ASP A 176 8.74 22.23 20.79
C ASP A 176 7.76 22.70 21.87
N ASP A 177 6.92 21.80 22.37
CA ASP A 177 6.13 22.07 23.56
C ASP A 177 7.06 22.07 24.77
N ASP A 178 7.16 23.19 25.50
CA ASP A 178 7.95 23.35 26.75
C ASP A 178 7.43 22.49 27.93
N LYS A 179 6.68 21.42 27.66
CA LYS A 179 6.22 20.50 28.70
C LYS A 179 7.31 19.45 28.92
N GLU A 180 8.18 19.75 29.88
CA GLU A 180 8.86 18.70 30.63
C GLU A 180 7.82 17.64 31.02
N HIS A 181 7.91 16.47 30.41
CA HIS A 181 7.24 15.28 30.90
C HIS A 181 7.93 14.88 32.21
N ASN A 182 7.58 15.57 33.31
CA ASN A 182 7.83 15.15 34.68
C ASN A 182 6.91 13.99 35.05
#